data_AF-A0A671YYT2-F1
#
_entry.id   AF-A0A671YYT2-F1
#
_cell.length_a   1.000
_cell.length_b   1.000
_cell.length_c   1.000
_cell.angle_alpha   90.00
_cell.angle_beta   90.00
_cell.angle_gamma   90.00
#
_symmetry.space_group_name_H-M   'P 1'
#
loop_
_entity.id
_entity.type
_entity.pdbx_description
1 polymer ?
#
loop_
_entity_poly.entity_id
_entity_poly.type
_entity_poly.pdbx_seq_one_letter_code
_entity_poly.pdbx_strand_id
1 'polypeptide(L)'
;HKQFKVPCRALRDGLLFTFLLQVEPTATVLDIKAKCLKDEEVLQTLPVGTTASFYFSDLGPQLTWGTVFLAECAGPLIIYLMFYFRLPFIYSPKYDFTTSKHWVVHLACMCHSFHYIKRILETMFVHRISHGTMPLRNIFKNCGYYWCTAAWMAYYINHPLYTTPYYGQQQVNSGLYVFLFCQVGNFSIHVALRNLKLPGSKAKKIPYPTKNPFTWIFWLVSCPNYTYELGSWMGFTVMTQCVPVAFFTVVAFVQMTVWAKGKHRSYLKEFRDYPTLRSSILPFIL
;
A
#
# COMPACT_ATOMS: atom_id res chain seq x y z
N HIS A 1 -9.00 -28.71 13.55
CA HIS A 1 -10.27 -28.08 13.98
C HIS A 1 -10.67 -28.61 15.34
N LYS A 2 -10.80 -27.74 16.35
CA LYS A 2 -11.38 -28.10 17.65
C LYS A 2 -12.78 -27.50 17.73
N GLN A 3 -13.75 -28.30 18.15
CA GLN A 3 -15.15 -27.87 18.32
C GLN A 3 -15.44 -27.74 19.81
N PHE A 4 -15.92 -26.57 20.22
CA PHE A 4 -16.35 -26.33 21.59
C PHE A 4 -17.82 -25.93 21.59
N LYS A 5 -18.62 -26.60 22.44
CA LYS A 5 -20.02 -26.26 22.70
C LYS A 5 -20.10 -25.49 24.02
N VAL A 6 -20.63 -24.29 23.99
CA VAL A 6 -20.77 -23.44 25.19
C VAL A 6 -22.25 -23.13 25.44
N PRO A 7 -22.77 -23.29 26.67
CA PRO A 7 -24.12 -22.87 27.04
C PRO A 7 -24.26 -21.35 26.99
N CYS A 8 -25.34 -20.83 26.39
CA CYS A 8 -25.55 -19.38 26.20
C CYS A 8 -25.63 -18.56 27.50
N ARG A 9 -25.94 -19.20 28.64
CA ARG A 9 -25.97 -18.54 29.96
C ARG A 9 -24.57 -18.09 30.40
N ALA A 10 -23.54 -18.90 30.14
CA ALA A 10 -22.14 -18.58 30.48
C ALA A 10 -21.57 -17.40 29.66
N LEU A 11 -22.11 -17.15 28.45
CA LEU A 11 -21.74 -16.00 27.60
C LEU A 11 -22.37 -14.68 28.07
N ARG A 12 -23.52 -14.75 28.77
CA ARG A 12 -24.27 -13.58 29.24
C ARG A 12 -23.72 -13.02 30.56
N ASP A 13 -23.14 -13.88 31.40
CA ASP A 13 -22.64 -13.52 32.75
C ASP A 13 -21.17 -13.08 32.78
N GLY A 14 -20.52 -12.87 31.63
CA GLY A 14 -19.15 -12.35 31.57
C GLY A 14 -18.10 -13.25 32.23
N LEU A 15 -18.38 -14.55 32.38
CA LEU A 15 -17.43 -15.53 32.90
C LEU A 15 -16.25 -15.61 31.91
N LEU A 16 -15.18 -14.91 32.29
CA LEU A 16 -13.87 -14.88 31.68
C LEU A 16 -13.43 -16.31 31.37
N PHE A 17 -13.61 -16.78 30.14
CA PHE A 17 -12.96 -17.99 29.65
C PHE A 17 -11.50 -17.65 29.35
N THR A 18 -10.76 -17.34 30.41
CA THR A 18 -9.30 -17.35 30.44
C THR A 18 -8.84 -18.80 30.58
N PHE A 19 -9.30 -19.69 29.69
CA PHE A 19 -8.71 -21.01 29.55
C PHE A 19 -7.63 -20.93 28.49
N LEU A 20 -6.41 -20.68 28.95
CA LEU A 20 -5.13 -21.09 28.35
C LEU A 20 -5.15 -21.22 26.81
N LEU A 21 -5.30 -20.11 26.09
CA LEU A 21 -4.93 -20.06 24.67
C LEU A 21 -3.51 -19.51 24.59
N GLN A 22 -2.58 -20.45 24.59
CA GLN A 22 -1.18 -20.23 24.32
C GLN A 22 -1.01 -19.69 22.89
N VAL A 23 -0.82 -18.37 22.79
CA VAL A 23 -0.01 -17.63 21.79
C VAL A 23 -0.08 -18.10 20.32
N GLU A 24 -1.26 -18.42 19.75
CA GLU A 24 -1.41 -18.66 18.30
C GLU A 24 -2.61 -17.90 17.71
N PRO A 25 -2.48 -17.29 16.50
CA PRO A 25 -3.57 -16.53 15.88
C PRO A 25 -4.71 -17.43 15.42
N THR A 26 -5.89 -17.28 15.99
CA THR A 26 -7.08 -18.08 15.65
C THR A 26 -8.22 -17.20 15.13
N ALA A 27 -8.98 -17.69 14.14
CA ALA A 27 -10.22 -17.07 13.66
C ALA A 27 -11.44 -17.87 14.10
N THR A 28 -12.47 -17.18 14.57
CA THR A 28 -13.69 -17.79 15.11
C THR A 28 -14.83 -17.72 14.09
N VAL A 29 -15.55 -18.83 13.89
CA VAL A 29 -16.71 -18.91 12.98
C VAL A 29 -17.91 -19.51 13.72
N LEU A 30 -19.09 -18.93 13.51
CA LEU A 30 -20.37 -19.35 14.11
C LEU A 30 -21.02 -20.56 13.40
N ASP A 31 -20.74 -20.76 12.12
CA ASP A 31 -21.25 -21.85 11.28
C ASP A 31 -20.20 -22.22 10.22
N ILE A 32 -20.10 -23.50 9.82
CA ILE A 32 -19.07 -24.01 8.91
C ILE A 32 -19.10 -23.30 7.54
N LYS A 33 -20.24 -22.72 7.16
CA LYS A 33 -20.42 -21.94 5.92
C LYS A 33 -20.42 -20.41 6.12
N ALA A 34 -20.27 -19.92 7.34
CA ALA A 34 -20.32 -18.48 7.63
C ALA A 34 -18.95 -17.80 7.48
N LYS A 35 -18.99 -16.49 7.23
CA LYS A 35 -17.81 -15.62 7.21
C LYS A 35 -17.21 -15.55 8.62
N CYS A 36 -15.88 -15.47 8.74
CA CYS A 36 -15.24 -15.32 10.05
C CYS A 36 -15.83 -14.12 10.81
N LEU A 37 -16.07 -14.33 12.10
CA LEU A 37 -16.42 -13.27 13.03
C LEU A 37 -15.31 -12.21 12.99
N LYS A 38 -15.70 -10.96 12.93
CA LYS A 38 -14.74 -9.86 13.08
C LYS A 38 -14.33 -9.77 14.54
N ASP A 39 -13.10 -9.34 14.81
CA ASP A 39 -12.56 -9.18 16.18
C ASP A 39 -13.43 -8.28 17.08
N GLU A 40 -14.33 -7.49 16.49
CA GLU A 40 -15.21 -6.53 17.17
C GLU A 40 -16.61 -7.05 17.52
N GLU A 41 -17.01 -8.24 17.07
CA GLU A 41 -18.35 -8.75 17.38
C GLU A 41 -18.38 -9.28 18.82
N VAL A 42 -19.04 -8.53 19.70
CA VAL A 42 -19.29 -8.95 21.07
C VAL A 42 -20.22 -10.16 21.03
N LEU A 43 -19.77 -11.28 21.60
CA LEU A 43 -20.51 -12.56 21.56
C LEU A 43 -21.96 -12.46 22.04
N GLN A 44 -22.28 -11.47 22.87
CA GLN A 44 -23.61 -11.20 23.43
C GLN A 44 -24.61 -10.61 22.42
N THR A 45 -24.17 -10.00 21.33
CA THR A 45 -25.06 -9.40 20.31
C THR A 45 -25.39 -10.35 19.16
N LEU A 46 -24.81 -11.56 19.17
CA LEU A 46 -25.04 -12.56 18.14
C LEU A 46 -26.41 -13.24 18.37
N PRO A 47 -27.22 -13.45 17.31
CA PRO A 47 -28.53 -14.12 17.41
C PRO A 47 -28.31 -15.63 17.57
N VAL A 48 -27.83 -16.05 18.73
CA VAL A 48 -27.58 -17.47 19.05
C VAL A 48 -28.72 -18.00 19.92
N GLY A 49 -29.21 -19.20 19.58
CA GLY A 49 -30.28 -19.90 20.33
C GLY A 49 -29.82 -20.40 21.70
N THR A 50 -30.21 -21.62 22.11
CA THR A 50 -29.81 -22.20 23.41
C THR A 50 -28.37 -22.73 23.45
N THR A 51 -27.73 -22.95 22.30
CA THR A 51 -26.36 -23.49 22.19
C THR A 51 -25.61 -22.85 21.03
N ALA A 52 -24.37 -22.42 21.27
CA ALA A 52 -23.47 -21.90 20.24
C ALA A 52 -22.36 -22.93 19.94
N SER A 53 -22.07 -23.17 18.67
CA SER A 53 -20.89 -23.94 18.24
C SER A 53 -19.87 -22.99 17.64
N PHE A 54 -18.68 -22.93 18.23
CA PHE A 54 -17.59 -22.11 17.69
C PHE A 54 -16.58 -23.00 16.96
N TYR A 55 -16.27 -22.62 15.72
CA TYR A 55 -15.19 -23.21 14.94
C TYR A 55 -13.99 -22.28 14.99
N PHE A 56 -12.88 -22.79 15.52
CA PHE A 56 -11.61 -22.09 15.47
C PHE A 56 -10.78 -22.64 14.31
N SER A 57 -10.40 -21.74 13.41
CA SER A 57 -9.40 -22.03 12.37
C SER A 57 -8.09 -21.39 12.81
N ASP A 58 -7.05 -22.21 12.93
CA ASP A 58 -5.69 -21.71 13.02
C ASP A 58 -5.32 -21.06 11.69
N LEU A 59 -4.89 -19.80 11.74
CA LEU A 59 -4.49 -19.03 10.57
C LEU A 59 -2.98 -19.11 10.30
N GLY A 60 -2.22 -19.81 11.15
CA GLY A 60 -0.76 -19.86 11.13
C GLY A 60 -0.10 -18.51 11.46
N PRO A 61 1.20 -18.33 11.16
CA PRO A 61 1.91 -17.08 11.45
C PRO A 61 1.28 -15.89 10.72
N GLN A 62 0.83 -14.91 11.51
CA GLN A 62 0.17 -13.70 11.04
C GLN A 62 1.06 -12.49 11.29
N LEU A 63 1.12 -11.58 10.31
CA LEU A 63 1.81 -10.30 10.46
C LEU A 63 0.84 -9.13 10.36
N THR A 64 1.14 -8.06 11.09
CA THR A 64 0.36 -6.84 11.00
C THR A 64 0.55 -6.19 9.64
N TRP A 65 -0.49 -5.59 9.09
CA TRP A 65 -0.41 -4.86 7.82
C TRP A 65 0.65 -3.76 7.83
N GLY A 66 0.91 -3.13 8.99
CA GLY A 66 1.99 -2.15 9.13
C GLY A 66 3.37 -2.77 8.82
N THR A 67 3.67 -3.94 9.38
CA THR A 67 4.92 -4.66 9.09
C THR A 67 5.02 -5.06 7.62
N VAL A 68 3.91 -5.49 7.01
CA VAL A 68 3.84 -5.83 5.58
C VAL A 68 4.21 -4.62 4.72
N PHE A 69 3.56 -3.47 4.96
CA PHE A 69 3.83 -2.25 4.18
C PHE A 69 5.25 -1.73 4.38
N LEU A 70 5.80 -1.85 5.59
CA LEU A 70 7.19 -1.51 5.84
C LEU A 70 8.15 -2.39 5.04
N ALA A 71 7.97 -3.72 5.06
CA ALA A 71 8.80 -4.64 4.29
C ALA A 71 8.65 -4.43 2.76
N GLU A 72 7.43 -4.13 2.32
CA GLU A 72 7.12 -3.81 0.92
C GLU A 72 7.88 -2.57 0.44
N CYS A 73 8.07 -1.57 1.30
CA CYS A 73 8.75 -0.32 0.96
C CYS A 73 10.26 -0.33 1.23
N ALA A 74 10.70 -1.00 2.30
CA ALA A 74 12.11 -1.06 2.68
C ALA A 74 12.95 -1.88 1.69
N GLY A 75 12.39 -2.97 1.16
CA GLY A 75 13.12 -3.81 0.20
C GLY A 75 13.51 -3.08 -1.09
N PRO A 76 12.57 -2.45 -1.84
CA PRO A 76 12.89 -1.66 -3.01
C PRO A 76 13.95 -0.59 -2.74
N LEU A 77 13.85 0.11 -1.60
CA LEU A 77 14.83 1.11 -1.19
C LEU A 77 16.24 0.51 -1.06
N ILE A 78 16.39 -0.55 -0.27
CA ILE A 78 17.67 -1.22 -0.04
C ILE A 78 18.23 -1.76 -1.35
N ILE A 79 17.41 -2.50 -2.11
CA ILE A 79 17.80 -3.09 -3.39
C ILE A 79 18.29 -2.00 -4.34
N TYR A 80 17.54 -0.92 -4.54
CA TYR A 80 17.96 0.16 -5.43
C TYR A 80 19.31 0.76 -5.01
N LEU A 81 19.51 0.99 -3.70
CA LEU A 81 20.78 1.51 -3.18
C LEU A 81 21.94 0.56 -3.44
N MET A 82 21.74 -0.77 -3.36
CA MET A 82 22.77 -1.75 -3.72
C MET A 82 23.22 -1.60 -5.18
N PHE A 83 22.28 -1.42 -6.12
CA PHE A 83 22.61 -1.17 -7.53
C PHE A 83 23.25 0.21 -7.76
N TYR A 84 22.81 1.23 -7.03
CA TYR A 84 23.36 2.59 -7.11
C TYR A 84 24.83 2.64 -6.66
N PHE A 85 25.14 2.01 -5.52
CA PHE A 85 26.51 1.90 -5.02
C PHE A 85 27.35 0.86 -5.77
N ARG A 86 26.77 0.15 -6.74
CA ARG A 86 27.44 -0.90 -7.53
C ARG A 86 28.19 -1.88 -6.63
N LEU A 87 27.49 -2.47 -5.68
CA LEU A 87 28.08 -3.50 -4.83
C LEU A 87 28.67 -4.64 -5.68
N PRO A 88 29.71 -5.34 -5.17
CA PRO A 88 30.30 -6.48 -5.87
C PRO A 88 29.24 -7.50 -6.28
N PHE A 89 29.53 -8.26 -7.33
CA PHE A 89 28.66 -9.30 -7.93
C PHE A 89 27.47 -8.78 -8.76
N ILE A 90 27.18 -7.48 -8.76
CA ILE A 90 26.08 -6.91 -9.56
C ILE A 90 26.50 -6.64 -11.01
N TYR A 91 27.65 -5.97 -11.18
CA TYR A 91 28.24 -5.66 -12.49
C TYR A 91 29.62 -6.31 -12.61
N SER A 92 30.31 -6.08 -13.73
CA SER A 92 31.70 -6.52 -13.89
C SER A 92 32.59 -5.90 -12.79
N PRO A 93 33.53 -6.66 -12.18
CA PRO A 93 34.35 -6.20 -11.04
C PRO A 93 35.07 -4.87 -11.24
N LYS A 94 35.39 -4.50 -12.48
CA LYS A 94 35.98 -3.18 -12.81
C LYS A 94 35.08 -1.98 -12.48
N TYR A 95 33.81 -2.21 -12.17
CA TYR A 95 32.83 -1.17 -11.83
C TYR A 95 32.40 -1.21 -10.37
N ASP A 96 32.98 -2.08 -9.55
CA ASP A 96 32.64 -2.19 -8.13
C ASP A 96 32.89 -0.85 -7.43
N PHE A 97 31.87 -0.37 -6.70
CA PHE A 97 31.87 0.92 -5.99
C PHE A 97 32.18 2.16 -6.85
N THR A 98 32.08 2.04 -8.18
CA THR A 98 32.26 3.19 -9.07
C THR A 98 31.00 4.04 -9.16
N THR A 99 31.18 5.36 -9.19
CA THR A 99 30.07 6.32 -9.33
C THR A 99 29.74 6.57 -10.81
N SER A 100 28.46 6.71 -11.14
CA SER A 100 28.05 7.15 -12.48
C SER A 100 28.50 8.60 -12.74
N LYS A 101 28.84 8.92 -13.99
CA LYS A 101 29.15 10.31 -14.40
C LYS A 101 27.89 11.13 -14.72
N HIS A 102 26.75 10.45 -14.89
CA HIS A 102 25.52 11.06 -15.37
C HIS A 102 24.65 11.54 -14.21
N TRP A 103 24.39 12.84 -14.16
CA TRP A 103 23.60 13.48 -13.10
C TRP A 103 22.20 12.87 -12.92
N VAL A 104 21.56 12.48 -14.03
CA VAL A 104 20.23 11.83 -14.01
C VAL A 104 20.20 10.55 -13.17
N VAL A 105 21.30 9.80 -13.07
CA VAL A 105 21.38 8.58 -12.24
C VAL A 105 21.32 8.94 -10.75
N HIS A 106 21.98 10.02 -10.35
CA HIS A 106 21.90 10.55 -8.98
C HIS A 106 20.51 11.07 -8.65
N LEU A 107 19.91 11.85 -9.56
CA LEU A 107 18.52 12.31 -9.41
C LEU A 107 17.56 11.14 -9.31
N ALA A 108 17.74 10.10 -10.11
CA ALA A 108 16.91 8.90 -10.06
C ALA A 108 17.03 8.19 -8.71
N CYS A 109 18.24 8.05 -8.18
CA CYS A 109 18.49 7.51 -6.84
C CYS A 109 17.82 8.36 -5.75
N MET A 110 17.98 9.68 -5.81
CA MET A 110 17.37 10.61 -4.86
C MET A 110 15.84 10.54 -4.90
N CYS A 111 15.24 10.54 -6.09
CA CYS A 111 13.79 10.46 -6.27
C CYS A 111 13.24 9.12 -5.78
N HIS A 112 13.85 8.01 -6.20
CA HIS A 112 13.44 6.67 -5.78
C HIS A 112 13.54 6.52 -4.26
N SER A 113 14.66 6.95 -3.68
CA SER A 113 14.87 6.91 -2.23
C SER A 113 13.87 7.78 -1.50
N PHE A 114 13.67 9.01 -1.95
CA PHE A 114 12.68 9.93 -1.38
C PHE A 114 11.27 9.34 -1.38
N HIS A 115 10.85 8.73 -2.48
CA HIS A 115 9.53 8.09 -2.58
C HIS A 115 9.36 6.97 -1.54
N TYR A 116 10.30 6.03 -1.46
CA TYR A 116 10.18 4.90 -0.54
C TYR A 116 10.39 5.29 0.92
N ILE A 117 11.30 6.23 1.22
CA ILE A 117 11.46 6.79 2.57
C ILE A 117 10.17 7.49 3.00
N LYS A 118 9.58 8.33 2.14
CA LYS A 118 8.27 8.96 2.39
C LYS A 118 7.21 7.90 2.68
N ARG A 119 7.11 6.84 1.87
CA ARG A 119 6.13 5.76 2.10
C ARG A 119 6.36 5.03 3.42
N ILE A 120 7.61 4.77 3.82
CA ILE A 120 7.96 4.18 5.12
C ILE A 120 7.48 5.10 6.25
N LEU A 121 7.82 6.38 6.20
CA LEU A 121 7.42 7.37 7.21
C LEU A 121 5.91 7.54 7.27
N GLU A 122 5.23 7.58 6.13
CA GLU A 122 3.77 7.65 6.07
C GLU A 122 3.12 6.42 6.69
N THR A 123 3.66 5.23 6.42
CA THR A 123 3.18 3.99 7.03
C THR A 123 3.30 4.02 8.54
N MET A 124 4.42 4.55 9.07
CA MET A 124 4.67 4.64 10.52
C MET A 124 3.84 5.73 11.20
N PHE A 125 3.70 6.91 10.59
CA PHE A 125 3.24 8.12 11.30
C PHE A 125 1.92 8.70 10.77
N VAL A 126 1.56 8.43 9.51
CA VAL A 126 0.39 9.05 8.85
C VAL A 126 -0.75 8.05 8.73
N HIS A 127 -0.49 6.83 8.26
CA HIS A 127 -1.51 5.85 7.97
C HIS A 127 -2.14 5.30 9.25
N ARG A 128 -3.45 5.51 9.40
CA ARG A 128 -4.27 4.82 10.40
C ARG A 128 -4.81 3.54 9.78
N ILE A 129 -4.02 2.48 9.89
CA ILE A 129 -4.37 1.14 9.42
C ILE A 129 -5.45 0.58 10.35
N SER A 130 -6.61 0.21 9.80
CA SER A 130 -7.68 -0.46 10.55
C SER A 130 -7.36 -1.95 10.69
N HIS A 131 -7.76 -2.55 11.81
CA HIS A 131 -7.43 -3.91 12.26
C HIS A 131 -7.49 -4.98 11.15
N GLY A 132 -6.55 -5.92 11.25
CA GLY A 132 -6.40 -7.08 10.39
C GLY A 132 -4.95 -7.53 10.34
N THR A 133 -4.76 -8.81 10.05
CA THR A 133 -3.45 -9.42 9.81
C THR A 133 -3.42 -10.04 8.42
N MET A 134 -2.21 -10.24 7.89
CA MET A 134 -1.99 -10.98 6.66
C MET A 134 -1.17 -12.24 6.95
N PRO A 135 -1.50 -13.40 6.34
CA PRO A 135 -0.69 -14.59 6.44
C PRO A 135 0.74 -14.34 5.96
N LEU A 136 1.74 -14.78 6.72
CA LEU A 136 3.16 -14.57 6.44
C LEU A 136 3.56 -15.01 5.02
N ARG A 137 2.98 -16.11 4.51
CA ARG A 137 3.28 -16.62 3.16
C ARG A 137 2.94 -15.64 2.04
N ASN A 138 1.98 -14.73 2.26
CA ASN A 138 1.57 -13.74 1.27
C ASN A 138 2.55 -12.56 1.18
N ILE A 139 3.40 -12.34 2.18
CA ILE A 139 4.46 -11.32 2.12
C ILE A 139 5.43 -11.62 1.00
N PHE A 140 5.86 -12.88 0.83
CA PHE A 140 6.82 -13.21 -0.21
C PHE A 140 6.29 -12.92 -1.61
N LYS A 141 5.00 -13.14 -1.84
CA LYS A 141 4.34 -12.80 -3.11
C LYS A 141 4.22 -11.28 -3.30
N ASN A 142 3.76 -10.56 -2.28
CA ASN A 142 3.60 -9.12 -2.35
C ASN A 142 4.96 -8.41 -2.51
N CYS A 143 5.91 -8.69 -1.61
CA CYS A 143 7.23 -8.08 -1.62
C CYS A 143 8.05 -8.53 -2.83
N GLY A 144 8.03 -9.82 -3.19
CA GLY A 144 8.85 -10.35 -4.29
C GLY A 144 8.62 -9.60 -5.60
N TYR A 145 7.36 -9.31 -5.94
CA TYR A 145 7.04 -8.52 -7.13
C TYR A 145 7.66 -7.11 -7.10
N TYR A 146 7.49 -6.35 -6.01
CA TYR A 146 8.06 -5.01 -5.88
C TYR A 146 9.59 -5.01 -5.83
N TRP A 147 10.17 -6.01 -5.19
CA TRP A 147 11.62 -6.14 -5.04
C TRP A 147 12.28 -6.50 -6.37
N CYS A 148 11.73 -7.45 -7.12
CA CYS A 148 12.24 -7.82 -8.44
C CYS A 148 12.08 -6.69 -9.46
N THR A 149 10.96 -5.98 -9.46
CA THR A 149 10.77 -4.82 -10.36
C THR A 149 11.70 -3.66 -9.99
N ALA A 150 11.92 -3.40 -8.70
CA ALA A 150 12.91 -2.43 -8.22
C ALA A 150 14.33 -2.82 -8.64
N ALA A 151 14.71 -4.09 -8.49
CA ALA A 151 16.00 -4.59 -8.97
C ALA A 151 16.16 -4.41 -10.48
N TRP A 152 15.11 -4.74 -11.26
CA TRP A 152 15.15 -4.64 -12.71
C TRP A 152 15.32 -3.19 -13.17
N MET A 153 14.55 -2.24 -12.63
CA MET A 153 14.74 -0.83 -12.97
C MET A 153 16.09 -0.29 -12.49
N ALA A 154 16.52 -0.65 -11.28
CA ALA A 154 17.77 -0.17 -10.70
C ALA A 154 19.00 -0.68 -11.46
N TYR A 155 18.95 -1.92 -11.96
CA TYR A 155 19.99 -2.48 -12.82
C TYR A 155 20.21 -1.63 -14.06
N TYR A 156 19.14 -1.30 -14.80
CA TYR A 156 19.29 -0.53 -16.04
C TYR A 156 19.66 0.94 -15.80
N ILE A 157 19.06 1.59 -14.80
CA ILE A 157 19.36 3.01 -14.50
C ILE A 157 20.79 3.19 -14.01
N ASN A 158 21.31 2.28 -13.17
CA ASN A 158 22.63 2.42 -12.56
C ASN A 158 23.74 1.70 -13.36
N HIS A 159 23.39 1.03 -14.45
CA HIS A 159 24.33 0.27 -15.28
C HIS A 159 25.49 1.17 -15.74
N PRO A 160 26.74 0.67 -15.77
CA PRO A 160 27.89 1.42 -16.27
C PRO A 160 27.76 1.93 -17.72
N LEU A 161 26.89 1.31 -18.51
CA LEU A 161 26.58 1.66 -19.90
C LEU A 161 25.28 2.47 -20.05
N TYR A 162 24.74 3.02 -18.96
CA TYR A 162 23.54 3.84 -19.01
C TYR A 162 23.76 5.06 -19.90
N THR A 163 22.85 5.27 -20.85
CA THR A 163 22.83 6.46 -21.72
C THR A 163 21.81 7.45 -21.20
N THR A 164 22.16 8.74 -21.20
CA THR A 164 21.25 9.80 -20.77
C THR A 164 20.01 9.90 -21.66
N PRO A 165 18.88 10.45 -21.15
CA PRO A 165 17.67 10.67 -21.93
C PRO A 165 17.91 11.46 -23.23
N TYR A 166 17.16 11.11 -24.28
CA TYR A 166 17.38 11.60 -25.65
C TYR A 166 17.15 13.11 -25.78
N TYR A 167 16.14 13.66 -25.10
CA TYR A 167 15.82 15.08 -25.15
C TYR A 167 16.60 15.91 -24.09
N GLY A 168 17.63 15.31 -23.48
CA GLY A 168 18.57 16.00 -22.61
C GLY A 168 17.98 16.56 -21.31
N GLN A 169 18.57 17.65 -20.82
CA GLN A 169 18.29 18.18 -19.48
C GLN A 169 16.86 18.69 -19.31
N GLN A 170 16.23 19.21 -20.37
CA GLN A 170 14.84 19.70 -20.30
C GLN A 170 13.87 18.58 -19.93
N GLN A 171 14.02 17.40 -20.55
CA GLN A 171 13.23 16.21 -20.24
C GLN A 171 13.46 15.72 -18.80
N VAL A 172 14.73 15.72 -18.36
CA VAL A 172 15.09 15.34 -16.98
C VAL A 172 14.40 16.28 -15.99
N ASN A 173 14.50 17.59 -16.21
CA ASN A 173 13.91 18.60 -15.32
C ASN A 173 12.37 18.52 -15.33
N SER A 174 11.74 18.39 -16.49
CA SER A 174 10.28 18.26 -16.57
C SER A 174 9.78 17.01 -15.84
N GLY A 175 10.47 15.88 -16.01
CA GLY A 175 10.16 14.63 -15.30
C GLY A 175 10.31 14.77 -13.79
N LEU A 176 11.37 15.44 -13.34
CA LEU A 176 11.61 15.75 -11.92
C LEU A 176 10.51 16.64 -11.33
N TYR A 177 10.10 17.71 -12.03
CA TYR A 177 9.03 18.59 -11.57
C TYR A 177 7.70 17.84 -11.41
N VAL A 178 7.32 17.04 -12.42
CA VAL A 178 6.11 16.20 -12.36
C VAL A 178 6.19 15.22 -11.19
N PHE A 179 7.35 14.58 -11.01
CA PHE A 179 7.58 13.66 -9.90
C PHE A 179 7.37 14.34 -8.54
N LEU A 180 8.05 15.46 -8.28
CA LEU A 180 7.98 16.15 -6.99
C LEU A 180 6.59 16.72 -6.71
N PHE A 181 5.95 17.34 -7.70
CA PHE A 181 4.57 17.83 -7.59
C PHE A 181 3.63 16.71 -7.16
N CYS A 182 3.76 15.55 -7.80
CA CYS A 182 2.93 14.40 -7.50
C CYS A 182 3.25 13.77 -6.14
N GLN A 183 4.51 13.73 -5.69
CA GLN A 183 4.84 13.22 -4.34
C GLN A 183 4.21 14.09 -3.24
N VAL A 184 4.26 15.42 -3.40
CA VAL A 184 3.61 16.37 -2.48
C VAL A 184 2.09 16.20 -2.50
N GLY A 185 1.51 16.03 -3.70
CA GLY A 185 0.09 15.75 -3.86
C GLY A 185 -0.33 14.46 -3.16
N ASN A 186 0.40 13.37 -3.39
CA ASN A 186 0.15 12.07 -2.77
C ASN A 186 0.20 12.15 -1.24
N PHE A 187 1.24 12.79 -0.67
CA PHE A 187 1.35 13.01 0.77
C PHE A 187 0.17 13.83 1.32
N SER A 188 -0.20 14.91 0.61
CA SER A 188 -1.35 15.75 0.99
C SER A 188 -2.64 14.96 1.06
N ILE A 189 -2.87 14.03 0.12
CA ILE A 189 -4.02 13.12 0.17
C ILE A 189 -3.93 12.18 1.36
N HIS A 190 -2.77 11.58 1.64
CA HIS A 190 -2.62 10.69 2.79
C HIS A 190 -2.89 11.38 4.12
N VAL A 191 -2.44 12.62 4.30
CA VAL A 191 -2.75 13.45 5.48
C VAL A 191 -4.25 13.76 5.55
N ALA A 192 -4.89 14.15 4.44
CA ALA A 192 -6.33 14.37 4.41
C ALA A 192 -7.12 13.11 4.80
N LEU A 193 -6.74 11.95 4.27
CA LEU A 193 -7.35 10.66 4.60
C LEU A 193 -7.14 10.25 6.06
N ARG A 194 -5.97 10.53 6.63
CA ARG A 194 -5.71 10.34 8.07
C ARG A 194 -6.68 11.16 8.92
N ASN A 195 -6.84 12.44 8.59
CA ASN A 195 -7.65 13.36 9.39
C ASN A 195 -9.15 13.04 9.34
N LEU A 196 -9.62 12.32 8.32
CA LEU A 196 -11.00 11.82 8.25
C LEU A 196 -11.29 10.70 9.25
N LYS A 197 -10.29 9.89 9.59
CA LYS A 197 -10.42 8.81 10.58
C LYS A 197 -10.14 9.39 11.96
N LEU A 198 -11.16 9.77 12.74
CA LEU A 198 -10.97 10.19 14.14
C LEU A 198 -10.30 9.06 14.96
N PRO A 199 -9.38 9.35 15.91
CA PRO A 199 -8.81 8.31 16.77
C PRO A 199 -9.93 7.53 17.47
N GLY A 200 -9.92 6.21 17.37
CA GLY A 200 -10.95 5.34 17.98
C GLY A 200 -12.27 5.22 17.23
N SER A 201 -12.53 6.02 16.19
CA SER A 201 -13.75 5.89 15.37
C SER A 201 -13.52 4.98 14.16
N LYS A 202 -14.36 3.95 14.03
CA LYS A 202 -14.39 3.05 12.86
C LYS A 202 -15.37 3.52 11.76
N ALA A 203 -16.03 4.67 11.95
CA ALA A 203 -16.98 5.20 10.98
C ALA A 203 -16.26 5.65 9.70
N LYS A 204 -16.64 5.06 8.57
CA LYS A 204 -16.13 5.46 7.26
C LYS A 204 -16.79 6.78 6.86
N LYS A 205 -16.00 7.70 6.31
CA LYS A 205 -16.46 9.00 5.82
C LYS A 205 -16.08 9.18 4.36
N ILE A 206 -16.88 9.96 3.63
CA ILE A 206 -16.56 10.38 2.27
C ILE A 206 -15.45 11.43 2.34
N PRO A 207 -14.32 11.26 1.63
CA PRO A 207 -13.29 12.28 1.57
C PRO A 207 -13.75 13.44 0.68
N TYR A 208 -13.57 14.67 1.16
CA TYR A 208 -13.84 15.90 0.42
C TYR A 208 -12.59 16.79 0.37
N PRO A 209 -12.52 17.69 -0.63
CA PRO A 209 -11.51 18.72 -0.71
C PRO A 209 -11.38 19.55 0.57
N THR A 210 -10.16 19.97 0.85
CA THR A 210 -9.80 20.82 1.98
C THR A 210 -9.22 22.15 1.49
N LYS A 211 -8.75 23.00 2.41
CA LYS A 211 -8.02 24.23 2.06
C LYS A 211 -6.72 23.97 1.27
N ASN A 212 -6.15 22.77 1.35
CA ASN A 212 -4.96 22.41 0.58
C ASN A 212 -5.34 22.13 -0.89
N PRO A 213 -4.78 22.86 -1.88
CA PRO A 213 -5.14 22.72 -3.29
C PRO A 213 -4.87 21.32 -3.85
N PHE A 214 -3.87 20.61 -3.32
CA PHE A 214 -3.59 19.23 -3.73
C PHE A 214 -4.75 18.26 -3.45
N THR A 215 -5.66 18.63 -2.55
CA THR A 215 -6.84 17.82 -2.20
C THR A 215 -8.06 18.12 -3.07
N TRP A 216 -8.04 19.16 -3.91
CA TRP A 216 -9.19 19.56 -4.73
C TRP A 216 -9.57 18.53 -5.78
N ILE A 217 -8.62 17.70 -6.19
CA ILE A 217 -8.86 16.56 -7.06
C ILE A 217 -9.88 15.56 -6.48
N PHE A 218 -10.17 15.57 -5.16
CA PHE A 218 -11.30 14.82 -4.59
C PHE A 218 -12.66 15.22 -5.18
N TRP A 219 -12.80 16.40 -5.80
CA TRP A 219 -14.02 16.72 -6.57
C TRP A 219 -14.20 15.77 -7.75
N LEU A 220 -13.11 15.31 -8.35
CA LEU A 220 -13.11 14.58 -9.61
C LEU A 220 -12.89 13.08 -9.45
N VAL A 221 -12.13 12.64 -8.45
CA VAL A 221 -11.79 11.22 -8.28
C VAL A 221 -11.90 10.73 -6.84
N SER A 222 -12.21 9.45 -6.69
CA SER A 222 -12.34 8.80 -5.39
C SER A 222 -11.01 8.49 -4.72
N CYS A 223 -9.99 8.14 -5.51
CA CYS A 223 -8.68 7.69 -5.01
C CYS A 223 -7.53 8.56 -5.54
N PRO A 224 -7.47 9.86 -5.20
CA PRO A 224 -6.48 10.76 -5.77
C PRO A 224 -5.04 10.46 -5.35
N ASN A 225 -4.84 9.74 -4.25
CA ASN A 225 -3.53 9.23 -3.87
C ASN A 225 -2.94 8.34 -4.98
N TYR A 226 -3.75 7.48 -5.61
CA TYR A 226 -3.32 6.65 -6.73
C TYR A 226 -3.10 7.45 -8.01
N THR A 227 -3.85 8.53 -8.23
CA THR A 227 -3.64 9.45 -9.36
C THR A 227 -2.27 10.13 -9.27
N TYR A 228 -1.94 10.66 -8.09
CA TYR A 228 -0.61 11.25 -7.86
C TYR A 228 0.50 10.20 -7.85
N GLU A 229 0.24 9.00 -7.34
CA GLU A 229 1.20 7.90 -7.41
C GLU A 229 1.57 7.60 -8.86
N LEU A 230 0.56 7.46 -9.73
CA LEU A 230 0.75 7.27 -11.17
C LEU A 230 1.55 8.42 -11.79
N GLY A 231 1.16 9.67 -11.51
CA GLY A 231 1.87 10.85 -12.02
C GLY A 231 3.33 10.89 -11.60
N SER A 232 3.64 10.45 -10.37
CA SER A 232 5.02 10.33 -9.89
C SER A 232 5.81 9.36 -10.77
N TRP A 233 5.30 8.15 -10.99
CA TRP A 233 5.99 7.14 -11.80
C TRP A 233 6.05 7.48 -13.28
N MET A 234 5.07 8.21 -13.82
CA MET A 234 5.15 8.81 -15.16
C MET A 234 6.29 9.84 -15.25
N GLY A 235 6.38 10.76 -14.28
CA GLY A 235 7.49 11.72 -14.20
C GLY A 235 8.85 11.03 -14.11
N PHE A 236 8.95 9.97 -13.29
CA PHE A 236 10.17 9.17 -13.15
C PHE A 236 10.53 8.42 -14.45
N THR A 237 9.53 7.91 -15.17
CA THR A 237 9.70 7.26 -16.48
C THR A 237 10.25 8.26 -17.51
N VAL A 238 9.66 9.45 -17.59
CA VAL A 238 10.12 10.51 -18.50
C VAL A 238 11.53 10.97 -18.13
N MET A 239 11.80 11.16 -16.83
CA MET A 239 13.10 11.61 -16.33
C MET A 239 14.23 10.63 -16.65
N THR A 240 13.98 9.32 -16.53
CA THR A 240 15.00 8.28 -16.70
C THR A 240 15.07 7.71 -18.12
N GLN A 241 14.01 7.88 -18.91
CA GLN A 241 13.81 7.27 -20.23
C GLN A 241 14.15 5.78 -20.25
N CYS A 242 13.71 5.06 -19.22
CA CYS A 242 14.10 3.67 -18.97
C CYS A 242 12.89 2.73 -19.15
N VAL A 243 13.01 1.75 -20.06
CA VAL A 243 11.92 0.82 -20.41
C VAL A 243 11.37 0.03 -19.20
N PRO A 244 12.21 -0.56 -18.32
CA PRO A 244 11.74 -1.18 -17.09
C PRO A 244 10.86 -0.27 -16.21
N VAL A 245 11.16 1.03 -16.16
CA VAL A 245 10.38 2.01 -15.38
C VAL A 245 9.02 2.25 -16.04
N ALA A 246 8.98 2.38 -17.37
CA ALA A 246 7.73 2.51 -18.11
C ALA A 246 6.84 1.26 -17.89
N PHE A 247 7.42 0.07 -17.98
CA PHE A 247 6.73 -1.19 -17.72
C PHE A 247 6.15 -1.23 -16.30
N PHE A 248 6.97 -0.93 -15.28
CA PHE A 248 6.51 -0.86 -13.90
C PHE A 248 5.34 0.12 -13.74
N THR A 249 5.43 1.30 -14.36
CA THR A 249 4.38 2.33 -14.32
C THR A 249 3.05 1.80 -14.86
N VAL A 250 3.07 1.09 -15.99
CA VAL A 250 1.87 0.50 -16.59
C VAL A 250 1.27 -0.58 -15.69
N VAL A 251 2.09 -1.50 -15.17
CA VAL A 251 1.58 -2.58 -14.30
C VAL A 251 1.03 -2.00 -12.99
N ALA A 252 1.74 -1.05 -12.38
CA ALA A 252 1.28 -0.34 -11.19
C ALA A 252 -0.04 0.40 -11.45
N PHE A 253 -0.19 1.05 -12.61
CA PHE A 253 -1.42 1.71 -13.01
C PHE A 253 -2.61 0.74 -13.08
N VAL A 254 -2.43 -0.41 -13.73
CA VAL A 254 -3.48 -1.43 -13.84
C VAL A 254 -3.89 -1.91 -12.45
N GLN A 255 -2.92 -2.25 -11.59
CA GLN A 255 -3.18 -2.73 -10.25
C GLN A 255 -3.91 -1.68 -9.38
N MET A 256 -3.43 -0.44 -9.39
CA MET A 256 -4.07 0.67 -8.65
C MET A 256 -5.47 0.96 -9.17
N THR A 257 -5.72 0.83 -10.47
CA THR A 257 -7.04 1.00 -11.06
C THR A 257 -8.03 -0.06 -10.55
N VAL A 258 -7.61 -1.32 -10.43
CA VAL A 258 -8.43 -2.39 -9.85
C VAL A 258 -8.82 -2.05 -8.41
N TRP A 259 -7.84 -1.62 -7.59
CA TRP A 259 -8.10 -1.20 -6.20
C TRP A 259 -9.00 0.04 -6.12
N ALA A 260 -8.75 1.04 -6.96
CA ALA A 260 -9.53 2.27 -7.03
C ALA A 260 -11.01 1.99 -7.35
N LYS A 261 -11.27 1.16 -8.38
CA LYS A 261 -12.62 0.72 -8.75
C LYS A 261 -13.31 -0.03 -7.63
N GLY A 262 -12.59 -0.90 -6.92
CA GLY A 262 -13.11 -1.58 -5.73
C GLY A 262 -13.57 -0.60 -4.66
N LYS A 263 -12.72 0.40 -4.35
CA LYS A 263 -13.01 1.42 -3.34
C LYS A 263 -14.14 2.36 -3.75
N HIS A 264 -14.15 2.80 -5.01
CA HIS A 264 -15.20 3.62 -5.61
C HIS A 264 -16.58 2.93 -5.52
N ARG A 265 -16.66 1.66 -5.95
CA ARG A 265 -17.90 0.86 -5.83
C ARG A 265 -18.35 0.69 -4.38
N SER A 266 -17.41 0.52 -3.45
CA SER A 266 -17.75 0.45 -2.03
C SER A 266 -18.34 1.77 -1.52
N TYR A 267 -17.83 2.92 -1.98
CA TYR A 267 -18.40 4.22 -1.62
C TYR A 267 -19.82 4.40 -2.16
N LEU A 268 -20.06 4.07 -3.44
CA LEU A 268 -21.40 4.16 -4.05
C LEU A 268 -22.45 3.29 -3.34
N LYS A 269 -22.04 2.13 -2.82
CA LYS A 269 -22.96 1.22 -2.10
C LYS A 269 -23.25 1.69 -0.68
N GLU A 270 -22.27 2.29 -0.02
CA GLU A 270 -22.35 2.61 1.41
C GLU A 270 -22.92 4.00 1.68
N PHE A 271 -22.70 4.95 0.77
CA PHE A 271 -23.12 6.33 0.94
C PHE A 271 -24.13 6.72 -0.14
N ARG A 272 -25.37 6.96 0.29
CA ARG A 272 -26.44 7.44 -0.61
C ARG A 272 -26.11 8.80 -1.22
N ASP A 273 -25.43 9.66 -0.47
CA ASP A 273 -25.09 11.03 -0.89
C ASP A 273 -23.69 11.11 -1.53
N TYR A 274 -23.17 10.00 -2.07
CA TYR A 274 -21.86 9.99 -2.72
C TYR A 274 -21.90 10.77 -4.06
N PRO A 275 -20.92 11.65 -4.34
CA PRO A 275 -20.88 12.38 -5.60
C PRO A 275 -20.75 11.45 -6.81
N THR A 276 -21.76 11.45 -7.68
CA THR A 276 -21.87 10.56 -8.84
C THR A 276 -20.90 10.89 -9.97
N LEU A 277 -20.45 12.15 -10.05
CA LEU A 277 -19.50 12.62 -11.07
C LEU A 277 -18.04 12.19 -10.83
N ARG A 278 -17.72 11.61 -9.65
CA ARG A 278 -16.36 11.16 -9.36
C ARG A 278 -16.01 9.92 -10.19
N SER A 279 -14.84 9.93 -10.77
CA SER A 279 -14.20 8.73 -11.34
C SER A 279 -13.41 7.97 -10.27
N SER A 280 -12.97 6.75 -10.55
CA SER A 280 -12.23 5.93 -9.57
C SER A 280 -10.82 6.45 -9.32
N ILE A 281 -10.07 6.74 -10.39
CA ILE A 281 -8.63 7.07 -10.38
C ILE A 281 -8.25 8.18 -11.37
N LEU A 282 -8.80 8.18 -12.60
CA LEU A 282 -8.47 9.20 -13.61
C LEU A 282 -9.72 10.03 -13.89
N PRO A 283 -9.65 11.37 -13.75
CA PRO A 283 -10.80 12.23 -14.01
C PRO A 283 -11.41 11.96 -15.37
N PHE A 284 -12.73 11.74 -15.41
CA PHE A 284 -13.53 11.59 -16.63
C PHE A 284 -13.21 10.37 -17.51
N ILE A 285 -12.34 9.46 -17.06
CA ILE A 285 -11.95 8.26 -17.82
C ILE A 285 -12.32 6.99 -17.04
N LEU A 286 -11.87 6.86 -15.78
CA LEU A 286 -11.92 5.61 -14.99
C LEU A 286 -12.16 5.84 -13.50
#